data_AF-A0A803QZB1-F1
#
_entry.id   AF-A0A803QZB1-F1
#
_cell.length_a   1.000
_cell.length_b   1.000
_cell.length_c   1.000
_cell.angle_alpha   90.00
_cell.angle_beta   90.00
_cell.angle_gamma   90.00
#
_symmetry.space_group_name_H-M   'P 1'
#
loop_
_entity.id
_entity.type
_entity.pdbx_description
1 polymer ?
#
loop_
_entity_poly.entity_id
_entity_poly.type
_entity_poly.pdbx_seq_one_letter_code
_entity_poly.pdbx_strand_id
1 'polypeptide(L)'
;MFVFFWGECIYCLYYIQVVSLLEEVGFDKETIGKILCRCPEIFATSIERTLKRKLKFLSAIGISEVHYPRVIKKYPELLVSDIDRTLLPRMKYLVNMGLSRRDVAFMVRRFSPLLGYSIEEVMRPKLDFLVNTMEKPLREVVDYPRFLSYSLEKKIKPRFWALKQRNIECSLKDMLGKNDEEFASEFLQAETTEVPPSLSPF
;
A
#
# COMPACT_ATOMS: atom_id res chain seq x y z
N MET A 1 5.72 17.69 -44.89
CA MET A 1 6.82 18.67 -44.71
C MET A 1 6.52 19.43 -43.42
N PHE A 2 7.08 18.95 -42.31
CA PHE A 2 6.89 19.56 -40.98
C PHE A 2 7.85 20.74 -40.86
N VAL A 3 7.31 21.95 -40.75
CA VAL A 3 8.13 23.14 -40.52
C VAL A 3 8.27 23.31 -39.01
N PHE A 4 9.47 23.04 -38.50
CA PHE A 4 9.93 23.50 -37.19
C PHE A 4 10.14 25.02 -37.28
N PHE A 5 9.35 25.80 -36.57
CA PHE A 5 9.68 27.18 -36.21
C PHE A 5 9.87 27.24 -34.70
N TRP A 6 11.02 27.79 -34.29
CA TRP A 6 11.38 28.05 -32.91
C TRP A 6 10.33 28.92 -32.23
N GLY A 7 9.43 28.29 -31.48
CA GLY A 7 8.71 28.88 -30.36
C GLY A 7 9.01 27.99 -29.16
N GLU A 8 9.40 28.58 -28.03
CA GLU A 8 9.60 27.83 -26.79
C GLU A 8 8.35 26.99 -26.51
N CYS A 9 8.47 25.69 -26.72
CA CYS A 9 7.33 24.81 -26.68
C CYS A 9 6.83 24.83 -25.23
N ILE A 10 5.59 25.28 -25.00
CA ILE A 10 4.96 25.31 -23.66
C ILE A 10 5.13 23.94 -22.97
N TYR A 11 5.11 22.85 -23.76
CA TYR A 11 5.38 21.50 -23.30
C TYR A 11 6.81 21.26 -22.82
N CYS A 12 7.83 21.88 -23.42
CA CYS A 12 9.22 21.81 -22.94
C CYS A 12 9.40 22.58 -21.62
N LEU A 13 8.81 23.78 -21.50
CA LEU A 13 8.85 24.55 -20.25
C LEU A 13 8.12 23.81 -19.12
N TYR A 14 6.98 23.21 -19.43
CA TYR A 14 6.21 22.38 -18.50
C TYR A 14 7.00 21.14 -18.06
N TYR A 15 7.65 20.44 -18.99
CA TYR A 15 8.51 19.29 -18.66
C TYR A 15 9.64 19.66 -17.69
N ILE A 16 10.34 20.77 -17.94
CA ILE A 16 11.43 21.26 -17.08
C ILE A 16 10.92 21.55 -15.67
N GLN A 17 9.74 22.16 -15.53
CA GLN A 17 9.14 22.46 -14.24
C GLN A 17 8.77 21.20 -13.43
N VAL A 18 8.24 20.14 -14.06
CA VAL A 18 7.93 18.89 -13.37
C VAL A 18 9.21 18.24 -12.85
N VAL A 19 10.23 18.15 -13.71
CA VAL A 19 11.52 17.55 -13.35
C VAL A 19 12.17 18.32 -12.22
N SER A 20 12.26 19.66 -12.33
CA SER A 20 12.86 20.51 -11.28
C SER A 20 12.15 20.35 -9.94
N LEU A 21 10.83 20.29 -9.90
CA LEU A 21 10.08 20.11 -8.65
C LEU A 21 10.28 18.70 -8.06
N LEU A 22 10.42 17.67 -8.89
CA LEU A 22 10.76 16.33 -8.41
C LEU A 22 12.21 16.25 -7.91
N GLU A 23 13.13 16.97 -8.53
CA GLU A 23 14.51 17.12 -8.03
C GLU A 23 14.53 17.84 -6.67
N GLU A 24 13.75 18.91 -6.48
CA GLU A 24 13.58 19.62 -5.20
C GLU A 24 13.02 18.72 -4.09
N VAL A 25 12.12 17.81 -4.43
CA VAL A 25 11.59 16.80 -3.48
C VAL A 25 12.67 15.80 -3.08
N GLY A 26 13.77 15.68 -3.84
CA GLY A 26 14.91 14.82 -3.55
C GLY A 26 15.00 13.57 -4.44
N PHE A 27 14.43 13.59 -5.64
CA PHE A 27 14.56 12.50 -6.60
C PHE A 27 15.76 12.66 -7.53
N ASP A 28 16.47 11.56 -7.76
CA ASP A 28 17.45 11.46 -8.83
C ASP A 28 16.77 11.31 -10.21
N LYS A 29 17.50 11.65 -11.28
CA LYS A 29 16.98 11.65 -12.66
C LYS A 29 16.45 10.28 -13.12
N GLU A 30 17.04 9.18 -12.65
CA GLU A 30 16.60 7.83 -13.00
C GLU A 30 15.24 7.52 -12.34
N THR A 31 15.09 7.84 -11.06
CA THR A 31 13.83 7.70 -10.34
C THR A 31 12.75 8.61 -10.93
N ILE A 32 13.09 9.84 -11.34
CA ILE A 32 12.17 10.75 -12.04
C ILE A 32 11.68 10.10 -13.33
N GLY A 33 12.59 9.58 -14.16
CA GLY A 33 12.21 8.87 -15.40
C GLY A 33 11.20 7.75 -15.14
N LYS A 34 11.44 6.93 -14.10
CA LYS A 34 10.52 5.85 -13.69
C LYS A 34 9.14 6.38 -13.25
N ILE A 35 9.10 7.50 -12.52
CA ILE A 35 7.85 8.14 -12.10
C ILE A 35 7.07 8.64 -13.31
N LEU A 36 7.75 9.33 -14.24
CA LEU A 36 7.13 9.89 -15.44
C LEU A 36 6.60 8.80 -16.38
N CYS A 37 7.31 7.67 -16.50
CA CYS A 37 6.82 6.51 -17.27
C CYS A 37 5.57 5.86 -16.65
N ARG A 38 5.44 5.88 -15.32
CA ARG A 38 4.29 5.32 -14.61
C ARG A 38 3.08 6.26 -14.56
N CYS A 39 3.32 7.57 -14.61
CA CYS A 39 2.29 8.59 -14.50
C CYS A 39 2.47 9.66 -15.59
N PRO A 40 2.33 9.31 -16.88
CA PRO A 40 2.41 10.29 -17.97
C PRO A 40 1.34 11.38 -17.85
N GLU A 41 0.24 11.11 -17.14
CA GLU A 41 -0.86 12.06 -16.89
C GLU A 41 -0.42 13.26 -16.04
N ILE A 42 0.74 13.21 -15.37
CA ILE A 42 1.30 14.36 -14.66
C ILE A 42 1.48 15.57 -15.59
N PHE A 43 1.70 15.31 -16.89
CA PHE A 43 1.82 16.34 -17.92
C PHE A 43 0.50 17.01 -18.31
N ALA A 44 -0.63 16.39 -18.00
CA ALA A 44 -1.96 16.96 -18.25
C ALA A 44 -2.50 17.78 -17.08
N THR A 45 -1.80 17.81 -15.93
CA THR A 45 -2.23 18.56 -14.74
C THR A 45 -1.69 19.99 -14.76
N SER A 46 -2.00 20.84 -13.77
CA SER A 46 -1.29 22.12 -13.59
C SER A 46 -0.21 21.92 -12.55
N ILE A 47 1.07 21.85 -12.94
CA ILE A 47 2.22 21.51 -12.05
C ILE A 47 2.19 22.29 -10.75
N GLU A 48 2.17 23.61 -10.87
CA GLU A 48 2.50 24.47 -9.74
C GLU A 48 1.40 24.44 -8.68
N ARG A 49 0.14 24.37 -9.12
CA ARG A 49 -1.01 24.27 -8.23
C ARG A 49 -1.33 22.84 -7.81
N THR A 50 -0.97 21.83 -8.60
CA THR A 50 -1.35 20.44 -8.33
C THR A 50 -0.29 19.72 -7.52
N LEU A 51 0.99 19.75 -7.93
CA LEU A 51 2.06 19.00 -7.26
C LEU A 51 2.38 19.59 -5.88
N LYS A 52 2.54 20.92 -5.77
CA LYS A 52 2.69 21.60 -4.45
C LYS A 52 1.49 21.32 -3.52
N ARG A 53 0.27 21.22 -4.07
CA ARG A 53 -0.93 20.86 -3.29
C ARG A 53 -0.89 19.41 -2.80
N LYS A 54 -0.31 18.47 -3.55
CA LYS A 54 -0.08 17.09 -3.07
C LYS A 54 0.93 17.05 -1.93
N LEU A 55 2.02 17.79 -2.04
CA LEU A 55 3.03 17.87 -0.96
C LEU A 55 2.43 18.49 0.30
N LYS A 56 1.67 19.59 0.17
CA LYS A 56 0.91 20.19 1.28
C LYS A 56 -0.09 19.21 1.89
N PHE A 57 -0.75 18.38 1.07
CA PHE A 57 -1.61 17.32 1.58
C PHE A 57 -0.82 16.29 2.38
N LEU A 58 0.33 15.80 1.90
CA LEU A 58 1.19 14.88 2.66
C LEU A 58 1.60 15.48 4.01
N SER A 59 1.98 16.77 4.03
CA SER A 59 2.26 17.51 5.27
C SER A 59 1.05 17.56 6.20
N ALA A 60 -0.12 17.95 5.68
CA ALA A 60 -1.36 18.10 6.44
C ALA A 60 -1.85 16.78 7.08
N ILE A 61 -1.46 15.64 6.51
CA ILE A 61 -1.78 14.32 7.03
C ILE A 61 -0.70 13.78 7.99
N GLY A 62 0.32 14.59 8.29
CA GLY A 62 1.36 14.27 9.27
C GLY A 62 2.58 13.54 8.70
N ILE A 63 2.79 13.57 7.39
CA ILE A 63 3.99 13.01 6.77
C ILE A 63 5.04 14.11 6.65
N SER A 64 6.21 13.89 7.26
CA SER A 64 7.35 14.79 7.15
C SER A 64 7.97 14.73 5.75
N GLU A 65 8.55 15.86 5.30
CA GLU A 65 9.14 16.01 3.95
C GLU A 65 10.24 14.99 3.66
N VAL A 66 11.00 14.58 4.68
CA VAL A 66 12.01 13.52 4.61
C VAL A 66 11.45 12.17 4.13
N HIS A 67 10.13 11.97 4.22
CA HIS A 67 9.45 10.77 3.78
C HIS A 67 8.76 10.90 2.42
N TYR A 68 8.68 12.11 1.83
CA TYR A 68 8.02 12.32 0.54
C TYR A 68 8.64 11.47 -0.58
N PRO A 69 9.98 11.40 -0.75
CA PRO A 69 10.56 10.59 -1.82
C PRO A 69 10.11 9.14 -1.76
N ARG A 70 10.13 8.56 -0.56
CA ARG A 70 9.75 7.16 -0.33
C ARG A 70 8.26 6.92 -0.62
N VAL A 71 7.39 7.83 -0.18
CA VAL A 71 5.93 7.72 -0.36
C VAL A 71 5.57 7.82 -1.84
N ILE A 72 6.08 8.85 -2.52
CA ILE A 72 5.81 9.11 -3.94
C ILE A 72 6.44 8.02 -4.81
N LYS A 73 7.68 7.59 -4.56
CA LYS A 73 8.32 6.49 -5.33
C LYS A 73 7.50 5.20 -5.30
N LYS A 74 6.92 4.86 -4.16
CA LYS A 74 6.11 3.64 -4.00
C LYS A 74 4.72 3.76 -4.62
N TYR A 75 4.15 4.96 -4.66
CA TYR A 75 2.82 5.22 -5.23
C TYR A 75 2.80 6.56 -6.00
N PRO A 76 3.42 6.63 -7.19
CA PRO A 76 3.49 7.86 -7.97
C PRO A 76 2.12 8.38 -8.41
N GLU A 77 1.14 7.49 -8.53
CA GLU A 77 -0.24 7.80 -8.92
C GLU A 77 -0.93 8.74 -7.90
N LEU A 78 -0.39 8.86 -6.68
CA LEU A 78 -0.79 9.87 -5.71
C LEU A 78 -0.68 11.30 -6.27
N LEU A 79 0.30 11.56 -7.14
CA LEU A 79 0.55 12.87 -7.71
C LEU A 79 -0.58 13.34 -8.63
N VAL A 80 -1.27 12.39 -9.27
CA VAL A 80 -2.35 12.64 -10.23
C VAL A 80 -3.74 12.33 -9.66
N SER A 81 -3.83 11.67 -8.50
CA SER A 81 -5.09 11.33 -7.84
C SER A 81 -5.80 12.54 -7.22
N ASP A 82 -7.12 12.68 -7.37
CA ASP A 82 -7.87 13.78 -6.73
C ASP A 82 -7.80 13.73 -5.19
N ILE A 83 -7.57 14.88 -4.54
CA ILE A 83 -7.44 14.91 -3.07
C ILE A 83 -8.80 14.73 -2.41
N ASP A 84 -9.79 15.50 -2.86
CA ASP A 84 -11.07 15.65 -2.17
C ASP A 84 -12.01 14.48 -2.45
N ARG A 85 -11.91 13.91 -3.66
CA ARG A 85 -12.73 12.79 -4.13
C ARG A 85 -12.09 11.42 -3.86
N THR A 86 -10.77 11.36 -3.70
CA THR A 86 -10.06 10.07 -3.66
C THR A 86 -9.22 9.89 -2.41
N LEU A 87 -8.18 10.72 -2.20
CA LEU A 87 -7.22 10.50 -1.11
C LEU A 87 -7.82 10.78 0.27
N LEU A 88 -8.53 11.90 0.42
CA LEU A 88 -9.11 12.33 1.69
C LEU A 88 -10.26 11.41 2.16
N PRO A 89 -11.19 10.96 1.31
CA PRO A 89 -12.21 9.99 1.71
C PRO A 89 -11.61 8.68 2.24
N ARG A 90 -10.57 8.15 1.58
CA ARG A 90 -9.87 6.92 2.02
C ARG A 90 -9.26 7.07 3.40
N MET A 91 -8.65 8.22 3.68
CA MET A 91 -8.14 8.52 5.01
C MET A 91 -9.24 8.67 6.06
N LYS A 92 -10.30 9.43 5.74
CA LYS A 92 -11.44 9.64 6.65
C LYS A 92 -12.07 8.31 7.01
N TYR A 93 -12.21 7.40 6.05
CA TYR A 93 -12.70 6.05 6.29
C TYR A 93 -11.85 5.30 7.33
N LEU A 94 -10.52 5.27 7.19
CA LEU A 94 -9.63 4.62 8.15
C LEU A 94 -9.71 5.26 9.55
N VAL A 95 -9.84 6.59 9.63
CA VAL A 95 -10.03 7.29 10.91
C VAL A 95 -11.38 6.95 11.54
N ASN A 96 -12.45 6.90 10.75
CA ASN A 96 -13.79 6.55 11.21
C ASN A 96 -13.90 5.10 11.69
N MET A 97 -13.04 4.21 11.18
CA MET A 97 -12.89 2.83 11.70
C MET A 97 -12.25 2.78 13.10
N GLY A 98 -11.74 3.91 13.62
CA GLY A 98 -11.14 4.02 14.95
C GLY A 98 -9.63 4.16 14.96
N LEU A 99 -8.97 4.29 13.80
CA LEU A 99 -7.53 4.56 13.75
C LEU A 99 -7.24 6.05 14.00
N SER A 100 -6.16 6.35 14.71
CA SER A 100 -5.74 7.74 14.87
C SER A 100 -5.16 8.29 13.56
N ARG A 101 -5.16 9.62 13.41
CA ARG A 101 -4.47 10.27 12.28
C ARG A 101 -2.99 9.88 12.20
N ARG A 102 -2.34 9.67 13.35
CA ARG A 102 -0.94 9.24 13.44
C ARG A 102 -0.77 7.81 12.91
N ASP A 103 -1.70 6.91 13.23
CA ASP A 103 -1.69 5.55 12.69
C ASP A 103 -1.82 5.56 11.17
N VAL A 104 -2.79 6.31 10.63
CA VAL A 104 -2.97 6.41 9.18
C VAL A 104 -1.73 7.00 8.50
N ALA A 105 -1.13 8.06 9.06
CA ALA A 105 0.12 8.63 8.54
C ALA A 105 1.27 7.60 8.55
N PHE A 106 1.38 6.83 9.64
CA PHE A 106 2.36 5.75 9.77
C PHE A 106 2.15 4.68 8.70
N MET A 107 0.90 4.27 8.46
CA MET A 107 0.54 3.29 7.44
C MET A 107 0.91 3.78 6.03
N VAL A 108 0.55 5.01 5.67
CA VAL A 108 0.88 5.62 4.36
C VAL A 108 2.39 5.68 4.14
N ARG A 109 3.17 6.04 5.17
CA ARG A 109 4.64 6.05 5.09
C ARG A 109 5.22 4.65 4.85
N ARG A 110 4.66 3.62 5.49
CA ARG A 110 5.12 2.23 5.34
C ARG A 110 4.71 1.65 3.98
N PHE A 111 3.49 1.96 3.54
CA PHE A 111 2.83 1.40 2.38
C PHE A 111 1.87 2.43 1.73
N SER A 112 2.42 3.33 0.91
CA SER A 112 1.66 4.38 0.25
C SER A 112 0.58 3.93 -0.76
N PRO A 113 0.71 2.76 -1.44
CA PRO A 113 -0.38 2.24 -2.28
C PRO A 113 -1.70 2.01 -1.54
N LEU A 114 -1.67 1.99 -0.19
CA LEU A 114 -2.86 2.04 0.66
C LEU A 114 -3.88 3.07 0.17
N LEU A 115 -3.42 4.28 -0.17
CA LEU A 115 -4.27 5.38 -0.61
C LEU A 115 -4.82 5.19 -2.02
N GLY A 116 -4.46 4.11 -2.72
CA GLY A 116 -5.00 3.73 -4.03
C GLY A 116 -6.18 2.77 -3.96
N TYR A 117 -6.40 2.09 -2.82
CA TYR A 117 -7.44 1.07 -2.72
C TYR A 117 -8.85 1.65 -2.57
N SER A 118 -9.81 1.04 -3.27
CA SER A 118 -11.22 1.35 -3.11
C SER A 118 -11.68 1.05 -1.68
N ILE A 119 -12.52 1.93 -1.13
CA ILE A 119 -13.11 1.72 0.19
C ILE A 119 -14.02 0.49 0.14
N GLU A 120 -14.97 0.47 -0.80
CA GLU A 120 -16.00 -0.56 -0.88
C GLU A 120 -15.46 -1.90 -1.37
N GLU A 121 -14.60 -1.91 -2.39
CA GLU A 121 -14.14 -3.16 -3.01
C GLU A 121 -12.96 -3.81 -2.29
N VAL A 122 -12.21 -3.03 -1.49
CA VAL A 122 -10.95 -3.51 -0.91
C VAL A 122 -10.86 -3.27 0.58
N MET A 123 -10.98 -2.02 1.05
CA MET A 123 -10.74 -1.73 2.46
C MET A 123 -11.81 -2.36 3.35
N ARG A 124 -13.08 -2.07 3.09
CA ARG A 124 -14.22 -2.55 3.87
C ARG A 124 -14.27 -4.08 4.01
N PRO A 125 -14.33 -4.88 2.93
CA PRO A 125 -14.46 -6.33 3.06
C PRO A 125 -13.27 -6.97 3.80
N LYS A 126 -12.06 -6.42 3.65
CA LYS A 126 -10.87 -6.95 4.33
C LYS A 126 -10.79 -6.55 5.79
N LEU A 127 -11.13 -5.31 6.13
CA LEU A 127 -11.15 -4.85 7.53
C LEU A 127 -12.31 -5.50 8.31
N ASP A 128 -13.48 -5.67 7.68
CA ASP A 128 -14.61 -6.37 8.28
C ASP A 128 -14.26 -7.83 8.55
N PHE A 129 -13.60 -8.51 7.60
CA PHE A 129 -13.13 -9.88 7.81
C PHE A 129 -12.13 -9.97 8.97
N LEU A 130 -11.19 -9.02 9.05
CA LEU A 130 -10.20 -8.99 10.13
C LEU A 130 -10.86 -8.86 11.52
N VAL A 131 -11.77 -7.91 11.67
CA VAL A 131 -12.35 -7.59 12.99
C VAL A 131 -13.43 -8.61 13.36
N ASN A 132 -14.32 -8.94 12.43
CA ASN A 132 -15.53 -9.73 12.74
C ASN A 132 -15.34 -11.24 12.54
N THR A 133 -14.42 -11.67 11.68
CA THR A 133 -14.20 -13.10 11.40
C THR A 133 -12.90 -13.62 11.99
N MET A 134 -11.81 -12.84 11.87
CA MET A 134 -10.53 -13.21 12.47
C MET A 134 -10.42 -12.79 13.94
N GLU A 135 -11.36 -11.97 14.43
CA GLU A 135 -11.41 -11.47 15.81
C GLU A 135 -10.10 -10.76 16.22
N LYS A 136 -9.40 -10.18 15.25
CA LYS A 136 -8.14 -9.45 15.48
C LYS A 136 -8.39 -7.96 15.67
N PRO A 137 -7.61 -7.30 16.54
CA PRO A 137 -7.73 -5.87 16.73
C PRO A 137 -7.33 -5.14 15.44
N LEU A 138 -8.04 -4.04 15.13
CA LEU A 138 -7.78 -3.21 13.96
C LEU A 138 -6.31 -2.72 13.88
N ARG A 139 -5.66 -2.58 15.04
CA ARG A 139 -4.25 -2.19 15.18
C ARG A 139 -3.29 -3.10 14.40
N GLU A 140 -3.60 -4.37 14.20
CA GLU A 140 -2.78 -5.29 13.38
C GLU A 140 -2.52 -4.75 11.96
N VAL A 141 -3.47 -4.00 11.40
CA VAL A 141 -3.33 -3.39 10.06
C VAL A 141 -2.42 -2.18 10.09
N VAL A 142 -2.28 -1.50 11.23
CA VAL A 142 -1.32 -0.40 11.41
C VAL A 142 0.10 -0.95 11.33
N ASP A 143 0.36 -2.07 12.01
CA ASP A 143 1.66 -2.72 12.04
C ASP A 143 1.99 -3.40 10.70
N TYR A 144 0.96 -3.91 10.00
CA TYR A 144 1.11 -4.56 8.70
C TYR A 144 0.10 -4.08 7.62
N PRO A 145 0.26 -2.84 7.09
CA PRO A 145 -0.70 -2.26 6.14
C PRO A 145 -0.77 -2.98 4.80
N ARG A 146 0.27 -3.78 4.47
CA ARG A 146 0.31 -4.63 3.28
C ARG A 146 -0.80 -5.68 3.29
N PHE A 147 -1.41 -5.98 4.43
CA PHE A 147 -2.64 -6.76 4.55
C PHE A 147 -3.66 -6.43 3.45
N LEU A 148 -3.91 -5.13 3.21
CA LEU A 148 -4.89 -4.65 2.24
C LEU A 148 -4.53 -4.92 0.78
N SER A 149 -3.28 -5.32 0.48
CA SER A 149 -2.85 -5.70 -0.86
C SER A 149 -3.13 -7.16 -1.22
N TYR A 150 -3.28 -8.05 -0.22
CA TYR A 150 -3.49 -9.47 -0.48
C TYR A 150 -4.94 -9.76 -0.87
N SER A 151 -5.14 -10.75 -1.75
CA SER A 151 -6.48 -11.19 -2.12
C SER A 151 -7.21 -11.77 -0.92
N LEU A 152 -8.44 -11.30 -0.67
CA LEU A 152 -9.29 -11.81 0.40
C LEU A 152 -9.60 -13.29 0.19
N GLU A 153 -10.07 -13.64 -1.01
CA GLU A 153 -10.48 -15.00 -1.36
C GLU A 153 -9.31 -15.95 -1.61
N LYS A 154 -8.24 -15.49 -2.28
CA LYS A 154 -7.16 -16.39 -2.70
C LYS A 154 -6.06 -16.58 -1.67
N LYS A 155 -5.89 -15.66 -0.70
CA LYS A 155 -4.76 -15.71 0.24
C LYS A 155 -5.18 -15.52 1.70
N ILE A 156 -5.99 -14.51 2.02
CA ILE A 156 -6.35 -14.22 3.41
C ILE A 156 -7.23 -15.32 4.00
N LYS A 157 -8.37 -15.62 3.38
CA LYS A 157 -9.31 -16.65 3.87
C LYS A 157 -8.66 -18.04 3.94
N PRO A 158 -7.99 -18.57 2.88
CA PRO A 158 -7.42 -19.91 2.93
C PRO A 158 -6.40 -20.08 4.07
N ARG A 159 -5.52 -19.10 4.27
CA ARG A 159 -4.51 -19.16 5.33
C ARG A 159 -5.12 -19.02 6.71
N PHE A 160 -6.08 -18.11 6.89
CA PHE A 160 -6.79 -17.97 8.16
C PHE A 160 -7.48 -19.27 8.57
N TRP A 161 -8.24 -19.90 7.67
CA TRP A 161 -8.97 -21.13 7.99
C TRP A 161 -8.05 -22.32 8.26
N ALA A 162 -6.94 -22.44 7.52
CA ALA A 162 -5.94 -23.48 7.76
C ALA A 162 -5.33 -23.40 9.16
N LEU A 163 -5.06 -22.18 9.65
CA LEU A 163 -4.55 -21.91 10.99
C LEU A 163 -5.62 -22.09 12.07
N LYS A 164 -6.85 -21.59 11.83
CA LYS A 164 -7.97 -21.71 12.78
C LYS A 164 -8.29 -23.18 13.09
N GLN A 165 -8.25 -24.06 12.09
CA GLN A 165 -8.43 -25.51 12.26
C GLN A 165 -7.38 -26.17 13.15
N ARG A 166 -6.17 -25.58 13.23
CA ARG A 166 -5.04 -26.06 14.05
C ARG A 166 -4.92 -25.30 15.36
N ASN A 167 -5.85 -24.38 15.64
CA ASN A 167 -5.81 -23.48 16.80
C ASN A 167 -4.49 -22.68 16.91
N ILE A 168 -3.90 -22.31 15.76
CA ILE A 168 -2.66 -21.53 15.71
C ILE A 168 -3.01 -20.05 15.60
N GLU A 169 -2.49 -19.26 16.54
CA GLU A 169 -2.52 -17.80 16.47
C GLU A 169 -1.17 -17.24 16.02
N CYS A 170 -1.20 -16.31 15.06
CA CYS A 170 -0.01 -15.58 14.63
C CYS A 170 -0.36 -14.17 14.13
N SER A 171 0.66 -13.35 13.88
CA SER A 171 0.50 -11.99 13.36
C SER A 171 0.07 -11.99 11.89
N LEU A 172 -0.55 -10.90 11.42
CA LEU A 172 -0.86 -10.77 9.98
C LEU A 172 0.39 -10.88 9.10
N LYS A 173 1.54 -10.40 9.59
CA LYS A 173 2.81 -10.45 8.88
C LYS A 173 3.30 -11.89 8.72
N ASP A 174 3.22 -12.70 9.77
CA ASP A 174 3.66 -14.09 9.74
C ASP A 174 2.72 -14.95 8.90
N MET A 175 1.42 -14.68 8.97
CA MET A 175 0.42 -15.37 8.18
C MET A 175 0.55 -15.05 6.68
N LEU A 176 0.73 -13.78 6.30
CA LEU A 176 0.56 -13.34 4.90
C LEU A 176 1.86 -12.93 4.20
N GLY A 177 2.88 -12.55 4.98
CA GLY A 177 4.17 -12.09 4.46
C GLY A 177 5.00 -13.20 3.83
N LYS A 178 4.78 -14.45 4.26
CA LYS A 178 5.45 -15.65 3.75
C LYS A 178 4.94 -16.05 2.37
N ASN A 179 5.80 -16.69 1.57
CA ASN A 179 5.35 -17.40 0.37
C ASN A 179 4.55 -18.67 0.76
N ASP A 180 4.12 -19.47 -0.21
CA ASP A 180 3.25 -20.62 0.09
C ASP A 180 4.04 -21.78 0.71
N GLU A 181 5.29 -21.98 0.27
CA GLU A 181 6.20 -23.01 0.79
C GLU A 181 6.60 -22.73 2.25
N GLU A 182 7.01 -21.50 2.57
CA GLU A 182 7.35 -21.04 3.91
C GLU A 182 6.14 -21.11 4.86
N PHE A 183 4.96 -20.75 4.37
CA PHE A 183 3.74 -20.85 5.16
C PHE A 183 3.40 -22.31 5.46
N ALA A 184 3.52 -23.19 4.46
CA ALA A 184 3.24 -24.61 4.62
C ALA A 184 4.25 -25.30 5.55
N SER A 185 5.54 -25.00 5.40
CA SER A 185 6.57 -25.59 6.26
C SER A 185 6.41 -25.18 7.71
N GLU A 186 6.02 -23.94 8.00
CA GLU A 186 5.91 -23.48 9.39
C GLU A 186 4.61 -23.92 10.06
N PHE A 187 3.49 -23.92 9.33
CA PHE A 187 2.17 -24.07 9.93
C PHE A 187 1.40 -25.32 9.52
N LEU A 188 1.82 -26.01 8.44
CA LEU A 188 1.11 -27.17 7.90
C LEU A 188 1.88 -28.48 8.04
N GLN A 189 3.13 -28.48 8.54
CA GLN A 189 3.82 -29.72 8.87
C GLN A 189 3.04 -30.47 9.95
N ALA A 190 2.61 -31.68 9.61
CA ALA A 190 1.89 -32.57 10.51
C ALA A 190 2.83 -33.03 11.63
N GLU A 191 2.31 -33.07 12.86
CA GLU A 191 2.78 -34.01 13.86
C GLU A 191 2.84 -35.39 13.19
N THR A 192 4.05 -35.94 13.00
CA THR A 192 4.19 -37.38 12.82
C THR A 192 3.72 -37.99 14.14
N THR A 193 2.46 -38.40 14.17
CA THR A 193 1.92 -39.31 15.19
C THR A 193 2.94 -40.42 15.42
N GLU A 194 3.48 -40.48 16.63
CA GLU A 194 4.14 -41.68 17.14
C GLU A 194 3.17 -42.85 16.93
N VAL A 195 3.53 -43.77 16.04
CA VAL A 195 2.87 -45.07 15.96
C VAL A 195 3.21 -45.78 17.27
N PRO A 196 2.24 -46.17 18.13
CA PRO A 196 2.55 -46.96 19.31
C PRO A 196 3.18 -48.28 18.86
N PRO A 197 4.24 -48.77 19.52
CA PRO A 197 4.86 -50.03 19.13
C PRO A 197 3.80 -51.13 19.18
N SER A 198 3.56 -51.74 18.02
CA SER A 198 2.70 -52.91 17.89
C SER A 198 3.22 -54.02 18.81
N LEU A 199 2.38 -54.45 19.75
CA LEU A 199 2.63 -55.64 20.55
C LEU A 199 2.76 -56.86 19.63
N SER A 200 3.93 -57.51 19.67
CA SER A 200 4.17 -58.79 19.01
C SER A 200 3.36 -59.90 19.70
N PRO A 201 2.67 -60.79 18.97
CA PRO A 201 2.07 -61.97 19.56
C PRO A 201 3.14 -63.02 19.86
N PHE A 202 3.06 -63.60 21.05
CA PHE A 202 3.73 -64.85 21.41
C PHE A 202 3.26 -66.01 20.53
#